data_AF-A0A2D0KK25-F1
#
_entry.id   AF-A0A2D0KK25-F1
#
_cell.length_a   1.000
_cell.length_b   1.000
_cell.length_c   1.000
_cell.angle_alpha   90.00
_cell.angle_beta   90.00
_cell.angle_gamma   90.00
#
_symmetry.space_group_name_H-M   'P 1'
#
loop_
_entity.id
_entity.type
_entity.pdbx_description
1 polymer ?
#
loop_
_entity_poly.entity_id
_entity_poly.type
_entity_poly.pdbx_seq_one_letter_code
_entity_poly.pdbx_strand_id
1 'polypeptide(L)'
;MRSLFHTCRLVRFFSFIGTHMAIEVFRWRIQIQDSPSGEFKHRIKSIEFGDGYKQVSAGGINPESQSWPYSYIGVKEEVMPIFQFIRKHTLKSFIWMPPFGERGLYRVKADSITMIPRCGNG
;
A
#
# COMPACT_ATOMS: atom_id res chain seq x y z
N MET A 1 16.85 23.42 -7.96
CA MET A 1 16.68 22.06 -7.40
C MET A 1 15.60 21.34 -8.20
N ARG A 2 15.87 20.12 -8.70
CA ARG A 2 14.87 19.34 -9.45
C ARG A 2 13.92 18.69 -8.45
N SER A 3 12.61 18.93 -8.58
CA SER A 3 11.60 18.24 -7.78
C SER A 3 11.34 16.85 -8.37
N LEU A 4 11.02 15.90 -7.50
CA LEU A 4 10.74 14.51 -7.84
C LEU A 4 9.34 14.16 -7.34
N PHE A 5 8.55 13.57 -8.22
CA PHE A 5 7.24 13.01 -7.89
C PHE A 5 7.39 11.50 -7.80
N HIS A 6 7.01 10.94 -6.65
CA HIS A 6 7.05 9.51 -6.39
C HIS A 6 5.64 8.99 -6.11
N THR A 7 5.26 7.90 -6.78
CA THR A 7 4.00 7.18 -6.49
C THR A 7 4.26 5.69 -6.29
N CYS A 8 3.52 5.11 -5.35
CA CYS A 8 3.57 3.70 -5.01
C CYS A 8 2.25 3.27 -4.38
N ARG A 9 1.96 1.96 -4.38
CA ARG A 9 0.81 1.40 -3.65
C ARG A 9 1.28 0.55 -2.46
N LEU A 10 0.77 0.88 -1.27
CA LEU A 10 1.00 0.13 -0.03
C LEU A 10 -0.13 -0.89 0.15
N VAL A 11 0.21 -2.17 0.30
CA VAL A 11 -0.75 -3.27 0.41
C VAL A 11 -0.67 -3.87 1.81
N ARG A 12 -1.82 -4.03 2.47
CA ARG A 12 -1.89 -4.67 3.79
C ARG A 12 -1.45 -6.12 3.66
N PHE A 13 -0.51 -6.52 4.50
CA PHE A 13 0.04 -7.86 4.53
C PHE A 13 -0.31 -8.52 5.86
N PHE A 14 -1.09 -9.60 5.80
CA PHE A 14 -1.46 -10.37 6.98
C PHE A 14 -0.28 -11.31 7.32
N SER A 15 0.47 -11.00 8.38
CA SER A 15 1.55 -11.87 8.86
C SER A 15 0.99 -12.85 9.88
N PHE A 16 1.10 -14.15 9.59
CA PHE A 16 0.79 -15.23 10.53
C PHE A 16 1.98 -15.58 11.45
N ILE A 17 3.14 -14.98 11.19
CA ILE A 17 4.40 -15.31 11.84
C ILE A 17 4.71 -14.19 12.85
N GLY A 18 4.82 -14.57 14.13
CA GLY A 18 5.28 -13.72 15.21
C GLY A 18 6.77 -13.41 15.06
N THR A 19 7.12 -12.55 14.10
CA THR A 19 8.51 -12.12 13.92
C THR A 19 8.81 -10.92 14.78
N HIS A 20 9.42 -11.21 15.92
CA HIS A 20 10.14 -10.31 16.81
C HIS A 20 11.41 -9.79 16.11
N MET A 21 11.24 -8.92 15.12
CA MET A 21 12.35 -8.15 14.52
C MET A 21 11.93 -6.69 14.51
N ALA A 22 12.88 -5.76 14.60
CA ALA A 22 12.60 -4.32 14.58
C ALA A 22 11.91 -3.94 13.26
N ILE A 23 10.57 -4.00 13.22
CA ILE A 23 9.78 -3.67 12.06
C ILE A 23 9.83 -2.15 11.90
N GLU A 24 10.36 -1.69 10.77
CA GLU A 24 10.48 -0.27 10.48
C GLU A 24 9.08 0.36 10.44
N VAL A 25 8.95 1.58 10.96
CA VAL A 25 7.68 2.33 10.98
C VAL A 25 7.72 3.37 9.87
N PHE A 26 6.70 3.39 9.03
CA PHE A 26 6.55 4.41 8.01
C PHE A 26 6.13 5.73 8.65
N ARG A 27 7.04 6.71 8.66
CA ARG A 27 6.85 8.03 9.31
C ARG A 27 6.63 9.18 8.33
N TRP A 28 6.73 8.93 7.02
CA TRP A 28 6.60 9.99 6.03
C TRP A 28 5.15 10.42 5.87
N ARG A 29 4.97 11.74 5.72
CA ARG A 29 3.66 12.33 5.43
C ARG A 29 3.17 11.83 4.08
N ILE A 30 1.88 11.56 4.02
CA ILE A 30 1.21 11.18 2.78
C ILE A 30 0.75 12.49 2.13
N GLN A 31 1.34 12.85 0.97
CA GLN A 31 0.89 13.99 0.19
C GLN A 31 -0.04 13.48 -0.89
N ILE A 32 -1.32 13.38 -0.56
CA ILE A 32 -2.34 12.83 -1.46
C ILE A 32 -2.90 14.01 -2.24
N GLN A 33 -2.54 14.12 -3.53
CA GLN A 33 -3.00 15.23 -4.39
C GLN A 33 -4.48 15.09 -4.77
N ASP A 34 -4.99 13.86 -4.87
CA ASP A 34 -6.37 13.55 -5.23
C ASP A 34 -6.93 12.56 -4.21
N SER A 35 -8.02 12.95 -3.54
CA SER A 35 -8.84 12.20 -2.58
C SER A 35 -8.37 10.78 -2.23
N PRO A 36 -7.98 10.50 -0.96
CA PRO A 36 -7.51 9.17 -0.55
C PRO A 36 -8.59 8.11 -0.71
N SER A 37 -8.52 7.33 -1.79
CA SER A 37 -9.30 6.10 -1.91
C SER A 37 -8.44 4.92 -1.47
N GLY A 38 -8.77 4.37 -0.30
CA GLY A 38 -8.32 3.03 0.08
C GLY A 38 -9.13 2.00 -0.72
N GLU A 39 -8.46 1.15 -1.48
CA GLU A 39 -9.14 0.09 -2.23
C GLU A 39 -9.19 -1.17 -1.36
N PHE A 40 -10.41 -1.57 -1.00
CA PHE A 40 -10.71 -2.79 -0.26
C PHE A 40 -11.32 -3.81 -1.23
N LYS A 41 -10.60 -4.89 -1.53
CA LYS A 41 -11.13 -6.00 -2.33
C LYS A 41 -11.45 -7.17 -1.43
N HIS A 42 -12.71 -7.58 -1.43
CA HIS A 42 -13.16 -8.82 -0.84
C HIS A 42 -13.23 -9.92 -1.91
N ARG A 43 -12.45 -10.97 -1.76
CA ARG A 43 -12.54 -12.18 -2.57
C ARG A 43 -13.64 -13.06 -1.98
N ILE A 44 -14.81 -13.02 -2.62
CA ILE A 44 -15.97 -13.81 -2.24
C ILE A 44 -16.20 -14.84 -3.35
N LYS A 45 -16.44 -16.09 -2.96
CA LYS A 45 -16.95 -17.13 -3.87
C LYS A 45 -18.44 -17.30 -3.58
N SER A 46 -19.27 -17.16 -4.61
CA SER A 46 -20.70 -17.45 -4.54
C SER A 46 -21.03 -18.59 -5.48
N ILE A 47 -21.76 -19.59 -5.00
CA ILE A 47 -22.31 -20.68 -5.81
C ILE A 47 -23.83 -20.58 -5.70
N GLU A 48 -24.52 -20.56 -6.83
CA GLU A 48 -25.98 -20.60 -6.90
C GLU A 48 -26.42 -22.05 -7.14
N PHE A 49 -27.30 -22.55 -6.29
CA PHE A 49 -27.98 -23.80 -6.49
C PHE A 49 -29.28 -23.52 -7.27
N GLY A 50 -29.61 -24.40 -8.23
CA GLY A 50 -30.69 -24.19 -9.20
C GLY A 50 -32.11 -24.11 -8.62
N ASP A 51 -32.23 -24.30 -7.30
CA ASP A 51 -33.42 -24.15 -6.45
C ASP A 51 -33.55 -22.75 -5.83
N GLY A 52 -32.66 -21.80 -6.19
CA GLY A 52 -32.73 -20.40 -5.76
C GLY A 52 -31.92 -20.06 -4.51
N TYR A 53 -31.23 -21.04 -3.93
CA TYR A 53 -30.32 -20.82 -2.80
C TYR A 53 -28.91 -20.44 -3.26
N LYS A 54 -28.22 -19.59 -2.50
CA LYS A 54 -26.83 -19.20 -2.76
C LYS A 54 -25.97 -19.51 -1.56
N GLN A 55 -24.88 -20.26 -1.77
CA GLN A 55 -23.82 -20.38 -0.78
C GLN A 55 -22.76 -19.33 -1.06
N VAL A 56 -22.54 -18.47 -0.07
CA VAL A 56 -21.48 -17.47 -0.08
C VAL A 56 -20.37 -17.96 0.84
N SER A 57 -19.14 -17.93 0.36
CA SER A 57 -17.96 -18.36 1.14
C SER A 57 -16.79 -17.40 0.90
N ALA A 58 -16.02 -17.16 1.94
CA ALA A 58 -14.79 -16.38 1.84
C ALA A 58 -13.78 -17.09 0.92
N GLY A 59 -13.19 -16.35 -0.01
CA GLY A 59 -12.25 -16.88 -1.00
C GLY A 59 -10.85 -17.14 -0.42
N GLY A 60 -10.75 -18.09 0.51
CA GLY A 60 -9.49 -18.50 1.15
C GLY A 60 -9.24 -17.84 2.51
N ILE A 61 -8.04 -18.04 3.06
CA ILE A 61 -7.64 -17.61 4.42
C ILE A 61 -7.63 -16.08 4.57
N ASN A 62 -7.35 -15.33 3.48
CA ASN A 62 -7.34 -13.87 3.46
C ASN A 62 -8.32 -13.35 2.40
N PRO A 63 -9.61 -13.22 2.73
CA PRO A 63 -10.61 -12.74 1.77
C PRO A 63 -10.50 -11.22 1.55
N GLU A 64 -10.00 -10.45 2.51
CA GLU A 64 -9.86 -9.00 2.36
C GLU A 64 -8.42 -8.63 1.97
N SER A 65 -8.29 -7.84 0.90
CA SER A 65 -7.04 -7.16 0.55
C SER A 65 -7.26 -5.66 0.53
N GLN A 66 -6.42 -4.95 1.27
CA GLN A 66 -6.48 -3.50 1.37
C GLN A 66 -5.24 -2.90 0.69
N SER A 67 -5.45 -1.87 -0.13
CA SER A 67 -4.34 -1.18 -0.79
C SER A 67 -4.55 0.33 -0.87
N TRP A 68 -3.47 1.07 -0.66
CA TRP A 68 -3.50 2.52 -0.54
C TRP A 68 -2.50 3.17 -1.50
N PRO A 69 -2.91 4.17 -2.28
CA PRO A 69 -1.97 4.99 -3.05
C PRO A 69 -1.16 5.87 -2.10
N TYR A 70 0.15 5.90 -2.30
CA TYR A 70 1.08 6.80 -1.65
C TYR A 70 1.74 7.67 -2.72
N SER A 71 1.66 8.99 -2.57
CA SER A 71 2.37 9.97 -3.39
C SER A 71 3.17 10.92 -2.52
N TYR A 72 4.35 11.31 -3.02
CA TYR A 72 5.19 12.29 -2.38
C TYR A 72 5.92 13.16 -3.40
N ILE A 73 5.99 14.46 -3.11
CA ILE A 73 6.60 15.47 -3.97
C ILE A 73 7.55 16.30 -3.13
N GLY A 74 8.81 16.29 -3.51
CA GLY A 74 9.83 17.04 -2.80
C GLY A 74 11.07 17.25 -3.65
N VAL A 75 12.11 17.80 -3.03
CA VAL A 75 13.43 17.89 -3.65
C VAL A 75 14.13 16.53 -3.62
N LYS A 76 15.12 16.33 -4.49
CA LYS A 76 15.83 15.05 -4.62
C LYS A 76 16.35 14.48 -3.29
N GLU A 77 16.85 15.32 -2.41
CA GLU A 77 17.42 14.94 -1.11
C GLU A 77 16.36 14.35 -0.17
N GLU A 78 15.10 14.79 -0.26
CA GLU A 78 13.99 14.26 0.53
C GLU A 78 13.37 13.01 -0.08
N VAL A 79 13.29 12.95 -1.42
CA VAL A 79 12.64 11.84 -2.13
C VAL A 79 13.51 10.60 -2.17
N MET A 80 14.84 10.74 -2.27
CA MET A 80 15.76 9.61 -2.35
C MET A 80 15.68 8.63 -1.17
N PRO A 81 15.68 9.07 0.12
CA PRO A 81 15.54 8.14 1.24
C PRO A 81 14.18 7.43 1.26
N ILE A 82 13.10 8.13 0.89
CA ILE A 82 11.75 7.53 0.77
C ILE A 82 11.76 6.44 -0.31
N PHE A 83 12.36 6.73 -1.46
CA PHE A 83 12.46 5.79 -2.56
C PHE A 83 13.28 4.54 -2.18
N GLN A 84 14.40 4.72 -1.48
CA GLN A 84 15.20 3.61 -0.97
C GLN A 84 14.42 2.75 0.03
N PHE A 85 13.68 3.38 0.95
CA PHE A 85 12.81 2.68 1.88
C PHE A 85 11.77 1.83 1.13
N ILE A 86 11.06 2.41 0.17
CA ILE A 86 10.02 1.74 -0.61
C ILE A 86 10.58 0.54 -1.38
N ARG A 87 11.75 0.69 -2.01
CA ARG A 87 12.44 -0.43 -2.68
C ARG A 87 12.82 -1.55 -1.73
N LYS A 88 13.35 -1.23 -0.54
CA LYS A 88 13.71 -2.22 0.49
C LYS A 88 12.48 -2.98 1.01
N HIS A 89 11.34 -2.30 1.11
CA HIS A 89 10.07 -2.81 1.64
C HIS A 89 9.12 -3.42 0.59
N THR A 90 9.68 -3.83 -0.55
CA THR A 90 8.93 -4.64 -1.53
C THR A 90 8.78 -6.09 -1.06
N LEU A 91 9.81 -6.61 -0.37
CA LEU A 91 9.81 -7.96 0.22
C LEU A 91 9.55 -7.94 1.73
N LYS A 92 9.97 -6.86 2.41
CA LYS A 92 9.83 -6.71 3.86
C LYS A 92 8.59 -5.91 4.21
N SER A 93 7.80 -6.39 5.16
CA SER A 93 6.70 -5.63 5.75
C SER A 93 7.23 -4.51 6.66
N PHE A 94 6.44 -3.45 6.81
CA PHE A 94 6.67 -2.34 7.72
C PHE A 94 5.35 -1.97 8.40
N ILE A 95 5.44 -1.30 9.56
CA ILE A 95 4.26 -0.82 10.26
C ILE A 95 3.83 0.51 9.63
N TRP A 96 2.57 0.60 9.26
CA TRP A 96 1.97 1.85 8.81
C TRP A 96 0.57 2.01 9.40
N MET A 97 0.23 3.26 9.70
CA MET A 97 -1.09 3.66 10.18
C MET A 97 -1.73 4.50 9.08
N PRO A 98 -2.67 3.94 8.30
CA PRO A 98 -3.42 4.73 7.33
C PRO A 98 -4.29 5.78 8.05
N PRO A 99 -4.64 6.89 7.39
CA PRO A 99 -5.36 8.00 8.02
C PRO A 99 -6.73 7.62 8.60
N PHE A 100 -7.39 6.58 8.06
CA PHE A 100 -8.73 6.13 8.48
C PHE A 100 -8.77 4.66 8.89
N GLY A 101 -7.63 4.03 9.16
CA GLY A 101 -7.59 2.61 9.50
C GLY A 101 -6.67 2.30 10.65
N GLU A 102 -6.66 1.03 11.03
CA GLU A 102 -5.87 0.55 12.14
C GLU A 102 -4.41 0.33 11.73
N ARG A 103 -3.51 0.55 12.70
CA ARG A 103 -2.09 0.19 12.59
C ARG A 103 -1.98 -1.25 12.11
N GLY A 104 -1.24 -1.45 11.01
CA GLY A 104 -1.05 -2.77 10.43
C GLY A 104 0.30 -2.94 9.78
N LEU A 105 0.55 -4.16 9.33
CA LEU A 105 1.69 -4.47 8.49
C LEU A 105 1.31 -4.21 7.03
N TYR A 106 2.14 -3.41 6.38
CA TYR A 106 2.01 -3.08 4.97
C TYR A 106 3.30 -3.44 4.24
N ARG A 107 3.18 -3.70 2.95
CA ARG A 107 4.30 -3.88 2.03
C ARG A 107 4.07 -3.05 0.78
N VAL A 108 5.15 -2.74 0.08
CA VAL A 108 5.08 -2.06 -1.21
C VAL A 108 4.73 -3.07 -2.30
N LYS A 109 3.78 -2.74 -3.18
CA LYS A 109 3.55 -3.51 -4.41
C LYS A 109 4.63 -3.16 -5.42
N ALA A 110 5.50 -4.12 -5.74
CA ALA A 110 6.64 -3.96 -6.66
C ALA A 110 6.25 -3.29 -7.99
N ASP A 111 5.15 -3.75 -8.59
CA ASP A 111 4.69 -3.31 -9.92
C ASP A 111 4.06 -1.91 -9.93
N SER A 112 3.97 -1.25 -8.77
CA SER A 112 3.30 0.06 -8.62
C SER A 112 4.25 1.22 -8.38
N ILE A 113 5.57 0.97 -8.36
CA ILE A 113 6.58 1.96 -8.03
C ILE A 113 6.89 2.81 -9.28
N THR A 114 6.57 4.11 -9.23
CA THR A 114 6.85 5.06 -10.31
C THR A 114 7.57 6.30 -9.78
N MET A 115 8.52 6.81 -10.57
CA MET A 115 9.26 8.03 -10.24
C MET A 115 9.30 8.93 -11.47
N ILE A 116 8.78 10.15 -11.32
CA ILE A 116 8.68 11.11 -12.41
C ILE A 116 9.57 12.31 -12.06
N PRO A 117 10.58 12.63 -12.90
CA PRO A 117 11.30 13.89 -12.77
C PRO A 117 10.36 15.04 -13.11
N ARG A 118 10.09 15.90 -12.12
CA ARG A 118 9.35 17.13 -12.38
C ARG A 118 10.37 18.15 -12.88
N CYS A 119 10.37 18.35 -14.19
CA CYS A 119 10.92 19.56 -14.76
C CYS A 119 9.91 20.67 -14.50
N GLY A 120 10.26 21.66 -13.69
CA GLY A 120 9.43 22.87 -13.56
C GLY A 120 9.53 23.66 -14.86
N ASN A 121 8.41 23.87 -15.55
CA ASN A 121 8.26 25.05 -16.40
C ASN A 121 8.29 26.28 -15.47
N GLY A 122 8.95 27.34 -15.94
CA GLY A 122 8.97 28.65 -15.27
C GLY A 122 7.59 29.28 -15.13
#